data_AF-A0A8T0CZ52-F1
#
_entry.id   AF-A0A8T0CZ52-F1
#
_cell.length_a   1.000
_cell.length_b   1.000
_cell.length_c   1.000
_cell.angle_alpha   90.00
_cell.angle_beta   90.00
_cell.angle_gamma   90.00
#
_symmetry.space_group_name_H-M   'P 1'
#
loop_
_entity.id
_entity.type
_entity.pdbx_description
1 polymer ?
#
loop_
_entity_poly.entity_id
_entity_poly.type
_entity_poly.pdbx_seq_one_letter_code
_entity_poly.pdbx_strand_id
1 'polypeptide(L)'
;MTTHVEGHPPIRMSKLSLTQKANDPNYFYGGVKNNFGQCDHIRSVKVLSQDEWKRLNSQLQGDSIEQARLEEKRLENEKIKQQSHEMVKHWTNTFLGARQKKLDERAKRLANEEATKVAIDMEEAKFQAEQRKTAIEEAKLKLYYQTDRVKTFHSALTLTEVLKERDAQLELKELCKKLGESKDKAYVESWKKELEEATLKEQEKLKKQREKNLEMAEHLKEQMKLRQEAQKLEENLRITEGQLLRQTATEDQLEVVRLSQIDREQASRLMKDYMSQMEGNKQIKKIERLKEEEEDEKCRLFAAAKKKMTTLRVLKEREMFKAREEQMEKVRNYLAEQMKAKREDEDERIKRTVAEREEAERLKEAEKAKAQAKQIAEIEAYRLETIQRHRQEQEAAKFVELEEVRARNEAERALAEYEAACYANRFNKKKALSSEYMEQTRKRAEDEKAERARDILMVGNGNKLAVQEERTFQDYTRRVIDHCKANGRNVYPLEVAARPTALLGLSASLPGETSVLEVGNSDADKQQQNNHNSNGLETESISSGENHETKQRLGFVW
;
A
#
# COMPACT_ATOMS: atom_id res chain seq x y z
N MET A 1 39.95 -14.39 -13.02
CA MET A 1 41.06 -15.01 -12.25
C MET A 1 41.99 -15.64 -13.27
N THR A 2 43.25 -15.23 -13.30
CA THR A 2 44.18 -15.55 -14.39
C THR A 2 45.56 -15.78 -13.78
N THR A 3 46.07 -17.00 -13.90
CA THR A 3 47.28 -17.48 -13.21
C THR A 3 48.51 -17.34 -14.09
N HIS A 4 49.43 -16.43 -13.76
CA HIS A 4 50.76 -16.34 -14.36
C HIS A 4 51.76 -15.59 -13.46
N VAL A 5 53.04 -15.69 -13.84
CA VAL A 5 54.25 -15.06 -13.25
C VAL A 5 54.86 -15.82 -12.06
N GLU A 6 55.76 -16.73 -12.39
CA GLU A 6 56.88 -17.14 -11.53
C GLU A 6 57.92 -15.99 -11.43
N GLY A 7 58.75 -15.96 -10.39
CA GLY A 7 59.70 -14.85 -10.21
C GLY A 7 60.71 -14.99 -9.07
N HIS A 8 61.61 -15.98 -9.11
CA HIS A 8 62.77 -16.04 -8.22
C HIS A 8 63.92 -15.11 -8.69
N PRO A 9 64.45 -14.21 -7.83
CA PRO A 9 65.71 -13.51 -8.09
C PRO A 9 66.93 -14.37 -7.68
N PRO A 10 68.08 -14.29 -8.39
CA PRO A 10 69.21 -15.19 -8.19
C PRO A 10 70.21 -14.77 -7.11
N ILE A 11 70.80 -15.76 -6.43
CA ILE A 11 71.92 -15.58 -5.49
C ILE A 11 73.20 -15.23 -6.25
N ARG A 12 73.80 -14.06 -5.99
CA ARG A 12 75.02 -13.61 -6.67
C ARG A 12 76.28 -14.04 -5.93
N MET A 13 76.79 -15.22 -6.25
CA MET A 13 78.14 -15.67 -5.88
C MET A 13 79.19 -14.63 -6.29
N SER A 14 80.15 -14.33 -5.41
CA SER A 14 81.43 -13.71 -5.77
C SER A 14 82.58 -14.53 -5.20
N LYS A 15 83.47 -14.98 -6.08
CA LYS A 15 84.73 -15.65 -5.70
C LYS A 15 85.82 -14.60 -5.63
N LEU A 16 86.66 -14.66 -4.61
CA LEU A 16 88.05 -14.20 -4.69
C LEU A 16 88.94 -15.10 -3.83
N SER A 17 90.21 -15.21 -4.17
CA SER A 17 91.00 -16.43 -3.96
C SER A 17 92.16 -16.31 -2.97
N LEU A 18 92.50 -17.46 -2.40
CA LEU A 18 93.62 -17.73 -1.50
C LEU A 18 95.00 -17.41 -2.12
N THR A 19 95.93 -16.86 -1.33
CA THR A 19 97.41 -17.09 -1.32
C THR A 19 98.00 -16.17 -0.23
N GLN A 20 98.57 -16.65 0.88
CA GLN A 20 99.87 -17.33 1.11
C GLN A 20 101.10 -16.39 1.16
N LYS A 21 102.06 -16.77 2.04
CA LYS A 21 103.37 -16.13 2.36
C LYS A 21 103.28 -14.89 3.27
N ALA A 22 104.23 -14.64 4.19
CA ALA A 22 105.28 -15.50 4.78
C ALA A 22 105.74 -14.90 6.14
N ASN A 23 106.49 -15.67 6.92
CA ASN A 23 107.00 -15.24 8.23
C ASN A 23 108.30 -14.40 8.15
N ASP A 24 108.54 -13.65 9.23
CA ASP A 24 109.86 -13.27 9.79
C ASP A 24 110.78 -12.32 8.98
N PRO A 25 111.82 -11.71 9.61
CA PRO A 25 112.18 -11.71 11.04
C PRO A 25 112.22 -10.31 11.69
N ASN A 26 112.34 -10.30 13.02
CA ASN A 26 112.59 -9.08 13.82
C ASN A 26 114.10 -8.92 14.13
N TYR A 27 114.59 -7.68 14.17
CA TYR A 27 115.97 -7.26 14.48
C TYR A 27 115.90 -5.86 15.14
N PHE A 28 116.77 -5.42 16.07
CA PHE A 28 118.13 -5.88 16.38
C PHE A 28 118.48 -5.66 17.87
N TYR A 29 119.00 -6.72 18.52
CA TYR A 29 119.99 -6.76 19.63
C TYR A 29 119.87 -5.95 20.95
N GLY A 30 120.27 -6.64 22.03
CA GLY A 30 120.62 -6.08 23.35
C GLY A 30 120.28 -7.07 24.48
N GLY A 31 121.19 -7.86 25.05
CA GLY A 31 122.64 -7.94 24.82
C GLY A 31 123.43 -8.34 26.07
N VAL A 32 122.93 -9.28 26.89
CA VAL A 32 123.54 -9.67 28.18
C VAL A 32 124.05 -11.11 28.13
N LYS A 33 125.24 -11.36 28.72
CA LYS A 33 125.96 -12.63 28.62
C LYS A 33 125.67 -13.54 29.83
N ASN A 34 125.40 -14.82 29.58
CA ASN A 34 125.30 -15.83 30.63
C ASN A 34 126.70 -16.22 31.13
N ASN A 35 127.10 -15.74 32.31
CA ASN A 35 128.22 -16.30 33.06
C ASN A 35 127.71 -17.40 34.00
N PHE A 36 127.79 -18.66 33.57
CA PHE A 36 127.64 -19.81 34.46
C PHE A 36 128.89 -19.95 35.34
N GLY A 37 128.86 -19.34 36.53
CA GLY A 37 129.85 -19.57 37.59
C GLY A 37 129.52 -20.82 38.40
N GLN A 38 130.54 -21.56 38.81
CA GLN A 38 130.43 -22.91 39.39
C GLN A 38 129.56 -23.01 40.66
N CYS A 39 128.84 -24.12 40.77
CA CYS A 39 128.14 -24.55 41.98
C CYS A 39 129.11 -25.22 42.97
N ASP A 40 130.01 -24.45 43.60
CA ASP A 40 130.97 -24.96 44.58
C ASP A 40 130.64 -24.55 46.04
N HIS A 41 130.75 -25.54 46.94
CA HIS A 41 130.75 -25.48 48.41
C HIS A 41 129.76 -24.58 49.20
N ILE A 42 128.72 -25.24 49.74
CA ILE A 42 128.38 -25.33 51.18
C ILE A 42 128.54 -24.04 52.03
N ARG A 43 127.39 -23.44 52.37
CA ARG A 43 127.17 -22.50 53.51
C ARG A 43 128.05 -21.22 53.55
N SER A 44 127.61 -20.17 52.84
CA SER A 44 128.02 -18.78 53.11
C SER A 44 126.86 -17.82 52.88
N VAL A 45 126.40 -17.13 53.94
CA VAL A 45 125.43 -16.02 53.84
C VAL A 45 126.18 -14.71 53.96
N LYS A 46 125.96 -13.79 53.01
CA LYS A 46 126.54 -12.44 52.99
C LYS A 46 125.40 -11.43 52.94
N VAL A 47 125.32 -10.55 53.94
CA VAL A 47 124.23 -9.57 54.07
C VAL A 47 124.64 -8.26 53.38
N LEU A 48 123.75 -7.73 52.52
CA LEU A 48 123.92 -6.44 51.82
C LEU A 48 123.12 -5.33 52.53
N SER A 49 123.50 -4.07 52.29
CA SER A 49 122.84 -2.91 52.90
C SER A 49 121.55 -2.53 52.18
N GLN A 50 120.58 -2.01 52.92
CA GLN A 50 119.24 -1.68 52.42
C GLN A 50 119.23 -0.49 51.43
N ASP A 51 120.25 0.37 51.46
CA ASP A 51 120.30 1.57 50.62
C ASP A 51 120.84 1.30 49.21
N GLU A 52 121.73 0.30 49.05
CA GLU A 52 122.17 -0.17 47.74
C GLU A 52 121.00 -0.77 46.94
N TRP A 53 120.09 -1.46 47.62
CA TRP A 53 118.91 -2.05 47.01
C TRP A 53 117.92 -1.01 46.47
N LYS A 54 117.63 0.05 47.25
CA LYS A 54 116.75 1.14 46.82
C LYS A 54 117.25 1.81 45.53
N ARG A 55 118.55 2.12 45.46
CA ARG A 55 119.17 2.78 44.30
C ARG A 55 119.06 1.95 43.02
N LEU A 56 119.33 0.65 43.09
CA LEU A 56 119.21 -0.24 41.93
C LEU A 56 117.77 -0.33 41.42
N ASN A 57 116.80 -0.45 42.34
CA ASN A 57 115.39 -0.53 41.99
C ASN A 57 114.87 0.75 41.29
N SER A 58 115.35 1.94 41.69
CA SER A 58 114.98 3.20 41.03
C SER A 58 115.49 3.30 39.59
N GLN A 59 116.71 2.83 39.30
CA GLN A 59 117.25 2.90 37.93
C GLN A 59 116.58 1.90 36.98
N LEU A 60 116.11 0.76 37.48
CA LEU A 60 115.37 -0.25 36.70
C LEU A 60 113.95 0.18 36.29
N GLN A 61 113.38 1.20 36.93
CA GLN A 61 111.98 1.62 36.71
C GLN A 61 111.82 2.83 35.78
N GLY A 62 112.92 3.52 35.41
CA GLY A 62 112.88 4.77 34.64
C GLY A 62 112.18 4.65 33.28
N ASP A 63 112.61 3.70 32.44
CA ASP A 63 112.10 3.55 31.06
C ASP A 63 110.62 3.15 31.03
N SER A 64 110.16 2.41 32.05
CA SER A 64 108.75 2.02 32.20
C SER A 64 107.82 3.22 32.44
N ILE A 65 108.33 4.31 33.02
CA ILE A 65 107.54 5.51 33.34
C ILE A 65 107.32 6.36 32.08
N GLU A 66 108.34 6.54 31.23
CA GLU A 66 108.18 7.29 29.98
C GLU A 66 107.36 6.53 28.93
N GLN A 67 107.37 5.19 28.93
CA GLN A 67 106.46 4.40 28.09
C GLN A 67 105.00 4.60 28.49
N ALA A 68 104.66 4.46 29.78
CA ALA A 68 103.31 4.71 30.29
C ALA A 68 102.83 6.14 29.95
N ARG A 69 103.71 7.14 30.12
CA ARG A 69 103.47 8.55 29.77
C ARG A 69 103.22 8.78 28.27
N LEU A 70 103.74 7.93 27.39
CA LEU A 70 103.46 7.97 25.94
C LEU A 70 102.08 7.35 25.63
N GLU A 71 101.72 6.26 26.30
CA GLU A 71 100.41 5.62 26.16
C GLU A 71 99.28 6.50 26.73
N GLU A 72 99.49 7.16 27.87
CA GLU A 72 98.59 8.18 28.41
C GLU A 72 98.28 9.28 27.39
N LYS A 73 99.30 9.82 26.71
CA LYS A 73 99.14 10.80 25.63
C LYS A 73 98.40 10.26 24.41
N ARG A 74 98.54 8.96 24.08
CA ARG A 74 97.76 8.35 22.99
C ARG A 74 96.30 8.22 23.36
N LEU A 75 96.02 7.73 24.58
CA LEU A 75 94.66 7.65 25.13
C LEU A 75 94.02 9.04 25.28
N GLU A 76 94.79 10.06 25.64
CA GLU A 76 94.36 11.47 25.68
C GLU A 76 94.00 11.99 24.28
N ASN A 77 94.86 11.79 23.28
CA ASN A 77 94.56 12.16 21.89
C ASN A 77 93.34 11.40 21.33
N GLU A 78 93.15 10.13 21.70
CA GLU A 78 91.98 9.36 21.31
C GLU A 78 90.70 9.86 22.00
N LYS A 79 90.75 10.23 23.29
CA LYS A 79 89.65 10.92 23.99
C LYS A 79 89.32 12.26 23.32
N ILE A 80 90.31 13.09 23.01
CA ILE A 80 90.14 14.37 22.31
C ILE A 80 89.52 14.16 20.92
N LYS A 81 89.91 13.11 20.20
CA LYS A 81 89.33 12.74 18.90
C LYS A 81 87.88 12.25 19.03
N GLN A 82 87.55 11.49 20.06
CA GLN A 82 86.17 11.07 20.37
C GLN A 82 85.29 12.28 20.70
N GLN A 83 85.73 13.15 21.62
CA GLN A 83 85.08 14.41 21.97
C GLN A 83 84.86 15.30 20.74
N SER A 84 85.89 15.48 19.91
CA SER A 84 85.80 16.27 18.68
C SER A 84 84.80 15.68 17.68
N HIS A 85 84.77 14.35 17.55
CA HIS A 85 83.81 13.66 16.69
C HIS A 85 82.37 13.79 17.23
N GLU A 86 82.19 13.73 18.55
CA GLU A 86 80.89 13.95 19.22
C GLU A 86 80.38 15.37 19.06
N MET A 87 81.24 16.38 19.25
CA MET A 87 80.91 17.77 18.94
C MET A 87 80.45 17.92 17.48
N VAL A 88 81.18 17.34 16.52
CA VAL A 88 80.88 17.43 15.09
C VAL A 88 79.61 16.67 14.68
N LYS A 89 79.20 15.59 15.39
CA LYS A 89 77.90 14.91 15.14
C LYS A 89 76.71 15.87 15.25
N HIS A 90 76.82 16.89 16.10
CA HIS A 90 75.75 17.87 16.33
C HIS A 90 75.88 19.14 15.45
N TRP A 91 76.89 19.22 14.58
CA TRP A 91 77.09 20.38 13.70
C TRP A 91 76.23 20.29 12.43
N THR A 92 75.07 20.95 12.48
CA THR A 92 74.10 21.05 11.37
C THR A 92 74.70 21.61 10.07
N ASN A 93 75.75 22.42 10.16
CA ASN A 93 76.37 23.12 9.03
C ASN A 93 77.43 22.30 8.30
N THR A 94 77.63 21.02 8.67
CA THR A 94 78.45 20.08 7.90
C THR A 94 77.72 19.61 6.64
N PHE A 95 78.44 19.14 5.62
CA PHE A 95 77.82 18.58 4.41
C PHE A 95 76.88 17.39 4.72
N LEU A 96 77.25 16.56 5.70
CA LEU A 96 76.42 15.46 6.17
C LEU A 96 75.19 15.97 6.94
N GLY A 97 75.34 16.94 7.84
CA GLY A 97 74.23 17.58 8.56
C GLY A 97 73.24 18.27 7.61
N ALA A 98 73.72 19.00 6.62
CA ALA A 98 72.89 19.64 5.59
C ALA A 98 72.16 18.62 4.71
N ARG A 99 72.83 17.51 4.34
CA ARG A 99 72.19 16.39 3.61
C ARG A 99 71.12 15.70 4.45
N GLN A 100 71.39 15.44 5.74
CA GLN A 100 70.42 14.85 6.66
C GLN A 100 69.21 15.77 6.83
N LYS A 101 69.43 17.05 7.14
CA LYS A 101 68.38 18.07 7.25
C LYS A 101 67.49 18.12 6.00
N LYS A 102 68.06 18.05 4.79
CA LYS A 102 67.30 18.00 3.53
C LYS A 102 66.52 16.69 3.32
N LEU A 103 67.00 15.57 3.86
CA LEU A 103 66.25 14.30 3.88
C LEU A 103 65.11 14.36 4.92
N ASP A 104 65.37 14.89 6.10
CA ASP A 104 64.36 15.06 7.17
C ASP A 104 63.27 16.05 6.75
N GLU A 105 63.62 17.13 6.08
CA GLU A 105 62.67 18.10 5.48
C GLU A 105 61.83 17.44 4.38
N ARG A 106 62.44 16.62 3.50
CA ARG A 106 61.69 15.86 2.50
C ARG A 106 60.75 14.83 3.14
N ALA A 107 61.21 14.12 4.17
CA ALA A 107 60.41 13.15 4.91
C ALA A 107 59.23 13.82 5.62
N LYS A 108 59.46 14.94 6.31
CA LYS A 108 58.40 15.77 6.92
C LYS A 108 57.41 16.29 5.88
N ARG A 109 57.89 16.73 4.71
CA ARG A 109 57.00 17.19 3.64
C ARG A 109 56.13 16.06 3.07
N LEU A 110 56.72 14.88 2.81
CA LEU A 110 55.97 13.70 2.36
C LEU A 110 54.97 13.21 3.42
N ALA A 111 55.36 13.17 4.70
CA ALA A 111 54.47 12.82 5.81
C ALA A 111 53.31 13.83 5.96
N ASN A 112 53.56 15.12 5.73
CA ASN A 112 52.50 16.13 5.68
C ASN A 112 51.59 15.97 4.45
N GLU A 113 52.16 15.70 3.26
CA GLU A 113 51.41 15.41 2.03
C GLU A 113 50.50 14.17 2.21
N GLU A 114 51.01 13.10 2.84
CA GLU A 114 50.27 11.89 3.19
C GLU A 114 49.20 12.16 4.25
N ALA A 115 49.52 12.90 5.32
CA ALA A 115 48.55 13.30 6.34
C ALA A 115 47.40 14.15 5.76
N THR A 116 47.67 15.04 4.79
CA THR A 116 46.60 15.79 4.10
C THR A 116 45.71 14.89 3.24
N LYS A 117 46.26 13.85 2.59
CA LYS A 117 45.46 12.88 1.84
C LYS A 117 44.57 12.06 2.78
N VAL A 118 45.14 11.52 3.86
CA VAL A 118 44.38 10.76 4.87
C VAL A 118 43.30 11.64 5.54
N ALA A 119 43.54 12.94 5.71
CA ALA A 119 42.51 13.88 6.17
C ALA A 119 41.36 14.02 5.16
N ILE A 120 41.66 14.19 3.86
CA ILE A 120 40.67 14.25 2.78
C ILE A 120 39.90 12.91 2.69
N ASP A 121 40.58 11.76 2.71
CA ASP A 121 39.97 10.44 2.70
C ASP A 121 38.99 10.26 3.88
N MET A 122 39.35 10.76 5.07
CA MET A 122 38.48 10.75 6.25
C MET A 122 37.29 11.73 6.14
N GLU A 123 37.44 12.85 5.45
CA GLU A 123 36.36 13.83 5.23
C GLU A 123 35.39 13.36 4.14
N GLU A 124 35.90 12.81 3.04
CA GLU A 124 35.06 12.14 2.02
C GLU A 124 34.34 10.92 2.59
N ALA A 125 35.00 10.09 3.40
CA ALA A 125 34.36 8.95 4.05
C ALA A 125 33.23 9.38 5.02
N LYS A 126 33.40 10.49 5.76
CA LYS A 126 32.32 11.08 6.58
C LYS A 126 31.18 11.57 5.70
N PHE A 127 31.46 12.36 4.66
CA PHE A 127 30.45 12.93 3.77
C PHE A 127 29.66 11.85 3.01
N GLN A 128 30.32 10.77 2.57
CA GLN A 128 29.66 9.61 1.98
C GLN A 128 28.82 8.83 3.01
N ALA A 129 29.31 8.67 4.25
CA ALA A 129 28.56 8.05 5.34
C ALA A 129 27.33 8.89 5.74
N GLU A 130 27.43 10.22 5.71
CA GLU A 130 26.33 11.16 5.97
C GLU A 130 25.28 11.11 4.85
N GLN A 131 25.68 11.17 3.57
CA GLN A 131 24.75 10.97 2.45
C GLN A 131 24.06 9.61 2.48
N ARG A 132 24.80 8.54 2.81
CA ARG A 132 24.22 7.20 2.98
C ARG A 132 23.24 7.16 4.16
N LYS A 133 23.56 7.85 5.27
CA LYS A 133 22.69 7.96 6.43
C LYS A 133 21.40 8.71 6.09
N THR A 134 21.46 9.88 5.45
CA THR A 134 20.27 10.66 5.08
C THR A 134 19.39 9.91 4.09
N ALA A 135 19.96 9.24 3.09
CA ALA A 135 19.21 8.38 2.16
C ALA A 135 18.52 7.20 2.88
N ILE A 136 19.17 6.59 3.87
CA ILE A 136 18.57 5.53 4.71
C ILE A 136 17.46 6.10 5.62
N GLU A 137 17.63 7.30 6.17
CA GLU A 137 16.64 7.96 7.02
C GLU A 137 15.40 8.40 6.22
N GLU A 138 15.60 8.92 5.00
CA GLU A 138 14.52 9.23 4.05
C GLU A 138 13.76 7.96 3.61
N ALA A 139 14.48 6.88 3.31
CA ALA A 139 13.87 5.59 2.98
C ALA A 139 13.06 5.01 4.15
N LYS A 140 13.58 5.08 5.38
CA LYS A 140 12.86 4.70 6.61
C LYS A 140 11.59 5.54 6.80
N LEU A 141 11.65 6.85 6.59
CA LEU A 141 10.50 7.75 6.71
C LEU A 141 9.42 7.40 5.68
N LYS A 142 9.83 7.15 4.42
CA LYS A 142 8.93 6.70 3.34
C LYS A 142 8.25 5.38 3.66
N LEU A 143 9.01 4.38 4.15
CA LEU A 143 8.46 3.09 4.57
C LEU A 143 7.50 3.22 5.77
N TYR A 144 7.85 4.02 6.78
CA TYR A 144 6.98 4.30 7.93
C TYR A 144 5.66 4.95 7.50
N TYR A 145 5.69 5.95 6.62
CA TYR A 145 4.48 6.57 6.04
C TYR A 145 3.70 5.63 5.11
N GLN A 146 4.32 4.59 4.57
CA GLN A 146 3.67 3.53 3.80
C GLN A 146 3.01 2.44 4.67
N THR A 147 3.18 2.44 6.00
CA THR A 147 2.41 1.54 6.87
C THR A 147 0.94 1.96 6.93
N ASP A 148 0.01 1.01 6.87
CA ASP A 148 -1.43 1.32 6.81
C ASP A 148 -1.93 2.04 8.06
N ARG A 149 -1.37 1.69 9.22
CA ARG A 149 -1.58 2.37 10.51
C ARG A 149 -1.31 3.88 10.41
N VAL A 150 -0.21 4.27 9.75
CA VAL A 150 0.17 5.66 9.54
C VAL A 150 -0.65 6.31 8.41
N LYS A 151 -1.05 5.58 7.36
CA LYS A 151 -2.00 6.08 6.34
C LYS A 151 -3.35 6.45 6.96
N THR A 152 -3.93 5.58 7.80
CA THR A 152 -5.20 5.83 8.50
C THR A 152 -5.11 7.05 9.42
N PHE A 153 -3.96 7.27 10.08
CA PHE A 153 -3.74 8.47 10.87
C PHE A 153 -3.63 9.74 10.02
N HIS A 154 -2.98 9.68 8.84
CA HIS A 154 -2.91 10.82 7.93
C HIS A 154 -4.25 11.13 7.25
N SER A 155 -5.08 10.15 6.90
CA SER A 155 -6.43 10.43 6.38
C SER A 155 -7.33 11.03 7.46
N ALA A 156 -7.18 10.62 8.73
CA ALA A 156 -7.80 11.28 9.86
C ALA A 156 -7.29 12.72 10.04
N LEU A 157 -5.99 12.99 9.85
CA LEU A 157 -5.42 14.34 9.88
C LEU A 157 -6.05 15.25 8.84
N THR A 158 -6.11 14.82 7.57
CA THR A 158 -6.78 15.55 6.50
C THR A 158 -8.25 15.81 6.82
N LEU A 159 -8.96 14.85 7.43
CA LEU A 159 -10.34 15.06 7.88
C LEU A 159 -10.43 16.17 8.95
N THR A 160 -9.46 16.32 9.86
CA THR A 160 -9.47 17.45 10.82
C THR A 160 -9.29 18.82 10.16
N GLU A 161 -8.61 18.86 9.02
CA GLU A 161 -8.41 20.09 8.25
C GLU A 161 -9.66 20.43 7.43
N VAL A 162 -10.26 19.44 6.75
CA VAL A 162 -11.56 19.59 6.08
C VAL A 162 -12.66 20.00 7.05
N LEU A 163 -12.65 19.51 8.30
CA LEU A 163 -13.60 19.96 9.33
C LEU A 163 -13.39 21.43 9.70
N LYS A 164 -12.14 21.89 9.88
CA LYS A 164 -11.84 23.30 10.15
C LYS A 164 -12.24 24.22 8.98
N GLU A 165 -12.03 23.78 7.73
CA GLU A 165 -12.53 24.50 6.56
C GLU A 165 -14.07 24.52 6.50
N ARG A 166 -14.72 23.42 6.89
CA ARG A 166 -16.19 23.31 6.93
C ARG A 166 -16.81 24.26 7.96
N ASP A 167 -16.17 24.42 9.11
CA ASP A 167 -16.59 25.36 10.16
C ASP A 167 -16.43 26.80 9.67
N ALA A 168 -15.30 27.17 9.07
CA ALA A 168 -15.10 28.49 8.46
C ALA A 168 -16.11 28.80 7.32
N GLN A 169 -16.50 27.79 6.53
CA GLN A 169 -17.59 27.93 5.55
C GLN A 169 -18.97 28.16 6.20
N LEU A 170 -19.22 27.59 7.38
CA LEU A 170 -20.46 27.81 8.13
C LEU A 170 -20.50 29.24 8.71
N GLU A 171 -19.40 29.71 9.32
CA GLU A 171 -19.25 31.09 9.78
C GLU A 171 -19.48 32.09 8.63
N LEU A 172 -18.81 31.88 7.48
CA LEU A 172 -19.00 32.72 6.29
C LEU A 172 -20.44 32.70 5.78
N LYS A 173 -21.09 31.52 5.77
CA LYS A 173 -22.51 31.39 5.38
C LYS A 173 -23.43 32.15 6.34
N GLU A 174 -23.16 32.13 7.64
CA GLU A 174 -23.90 32.92 8.62
C GLU A 174 -23.71 34.42 8.44
N LEU A 175 -22.47 34.88 8.20
CA LEU A 175 -22.19 36.29 7.94
C LEU A 175 -22.90 36.78 6.67
N CYS A 176 -22.87 35.99 5.60
CA CYS A 176 -23.63 36.26 4.38
C CYS A 176 -25.15 36.29 4.62
N LYS A 177 -25.69 35.41 5.47
CA LYS A 177 -27.12 35.41 5.85
C LYS A 177 -27.48 36.67 6.65
N LYS A 178 -26.69 37.03 7.65
CA LYS A 178 -26.86 38.25 8.47
C LYS A 178 -26.79 39.52 7.62
N LEU A 179 -25.89 39.56 6.63
CA LEU A 179 -25.78 40.65 5.65
C LEU A 179 -26.98 40.69 4.68
N GLY A 180 -27.48 39.54 4.24
CA GLY A 180 -28.72 39.42 3.45
C GLY A 180 -29.92 40.00 4.20
N GLU A 181 -30.17 39.51 5.42
CA GLU A 181 -31.24 40.01 6.28
C GLU A 181 -31.15 41.52 6.55
N SER A 182 -29.94 42.09 6.59
CA SER A 182 -29.75 43.54 6.72
C SER A 182 -30.09 44.31 5.45
N LYS A 183 -29.83 43.75 4.27
CA LYS A 183 -30.21 44.33 2.97
C LYS A 183 -31.72 44.24 2.75
N ASP A 184 -32.31 43.10 3.08
CA ASP A 184 -33.76 42.87 2.94
C ASP A 184 -34.55 43.83 3.84
N LYS A 185 -34.10 44.08 5.08
CA LYS A 185 -34.66 45.10 5.97
C LYS A 185 -34.60 46.51 5.35
N ALA A 186 -33.44 46.91 4.84
CA ALA A 186 -33.27 48.21 4.18
C ALA A 186 -34.18 48.35 2.94
N TYR A 187 -34.32 47.29 2.13
CA TYR A 187 -35.20 47.27 0.97
C TYR A 187 -36.70 47.41 1.35
N VAL A 188 -37.13 46.68 2.39
CA VAL A 188 -38.48 46.80 2.97
C VAL A 188 -38.73 48.20 3.55
N GLU A 189 -37.71 48.86 4.11
CA GLU A 189 -37.81 50.24 4.59
C GLU A 189 -37.91 51.27 3.45
N SER A 190 -37.21 51.09 2.32
CA SER A 190 -37.44 51.91 1.12
C SER A 190 -38.84 51.72 0.54
N TRP A 191 -39.30 50.48 0.41
CA TRP A 191 -40.66 50.19 -0.09
C TRP A 191 -41.78 50.75 0.81
N LYS A 192 -41.59 50.76 2.13
CA LYS A 192 -42.53 51.45 3.05
C LYS A 192 -42.58 52.95 2.77
N LYS A 193 -41.44 53.62 2.61
CA LYS A 193 -41.38 55.06 2.29
C LYS A 193 -42.00 55.37 0.93
N GLU A 194 -41.74 54.56 -0.09
CA GLU A 194 -42.37 54.70 -1.42
C GLU A 194 -43.89 54.53 -1.36
N LEU A 195 -44.40 53.59 -0.55
CA LEU A 195 -45.83 53.38 -0.32
C LEU A 195 -46.45 54.54 0.48
N GLU A 196 -45.80 55.00 1.54
CA GLU A 196 -46.20 56.18 2.32
C GLU A 196 -46.29 57.42 1.42
N GLU A 197 -45.26 57.70 0.62
CA GLU A 197 -45.27 58.75 -0.40
C GLU A 197 -46.41 58.59 -1.42
N ALA A 198 -46.67 57.37 -1.90
CA ALA A 198 -47.75 57.10 -2.85
C ALA A 198 -49.13 57.41 -2.23
N THR A 199 -49.38 56.96 -0.99
CA THR A 199 -50.63 57.24 -0.28
C THR A 199 -50.80 58.73 0.04
N LEU A 200 -49.72 59.46 0.36
CA LEU A 200 -49.78 60.92 0.53
C LEU A 200 -50.12 61.63 -0.79
N LYS A 201 -49.50 61.24 -1.90
CA LYS A 201 -49.78 61.77 -3.25
C LYS A 201 -51.21 61.44 -3.70
N GLU A 202 -51.79 60.33 -3.26
CA GLU A 202 -53.19 59.98 -3.50
C GLU A 202 -54.16 60.78 -2.62
N GLN A 203 -53.87 60.92 -1.31
CA GLN A 203 -54.64 61.78 -0.41
C GLN A 203 -54.66 63.24 -0.89
N GLU A 204 -53.56 63.76 -1.41
CA GLU A 204 -53.53 65.08 -2.05
C GLU A 204 -54.42 65.18 -3.29
N LYS A 205 -54.41 64.17 -4.17
CA LYS A 205 -55.30 64.14 -5.34
C LYS A 205 -56.77 64.11 -4.90
N LEU A 206 -57.11 63.34 -3.87
CA LEU A 206 -58.46 63.27 -3.31
C LEU A 206 -58.89 64.59 -2.64
N LYS A 207 -57.98 65.29 -1.95
CA LYS A 207 -58.23 66.66 -1.44
C LYS A 207 -58.50 67.63 -2.60
N LYS A 208 -57.61 67.69 -3.59
CA LYS A 208 -57.73 68.55 -4.79
C LYS A 208 -58.96 68.25 -5.65
N GLN A 209 -59.46 67.00 -5.64
CA GLN A 209 -60.75 66.65 -6.24
C GLN A 209 -61.94 67.08 -5.39
N ARG A 210 -61.89 66.94 -4.06
CA ARG A 210 -62.94 67.42 -3.14
C ARG A 210 -63.08 68.94 -3.18
N GLU A 211 -61.97 69.65 -3.22
CA GLU A 211 -61.90 71.11 -3.38
C GLU A 211 -62.63 71.55 -4.67
N LYS A 212 -62.22 71.01 -5.83
CA LYS A 212 -62.88 71.28 -7.12
C LYS A 212 -64.35 70.89 -7.18
N ASN A 213 -64.73 69.79 -6.54
CA ASN A 213 -66.13 69.37 -6.46
C ASN A 213 -66.96 70.31 -5.57
N LEU A 214 -66.36 70.92 -4.54
CA LEU A 214 -66.99 71.93 -3.70
C LEU A 214 -67.16 73.25 -4.46
N GLU A 215 -66.09 73.75 -5.09
CA GLU A 215 -66.11 74.93 -5.98
C GLU A 215 -67.21 74.80 -7.05
N MET A 216 -67.26 73.65 -7.75
CA MET A 216 -68.29 73.35 -8.74
C MET A 216 -69.70 73.32 -8.14
N ALA A 217 -69.87 72.73 -6.96
CA ALA A 217 -71.16 72.67 -6.27
C ALA A 217 -71.61 74.04 -5.75
N GLU A 218 -70.70 74.99 -5.50
CA GLU A 218 -71.02 76.36 -5.12
C GLU A 218 -71.43 77.19 -6.35
N HIS A 219 -70.63 77.15 -7.43
CA HIS A 219 -70.95 77.79 -8.70
C HIS A 219 -72.29 77.30 -9.28
N LEU A 220 -72.62 76.01 -9.16
CA LEU A 220 -73.92 75.46 -9.56
C LEU A 220 -75.09 75.98 -8.69
N LYS A 221 -74.90 76.19 -7.38
CA LYS A 221 -75.92 76.83 -6.52
C LYS A 221 -76.16 78.28 -6.93
N GLU A 222 -75.12 79.01 -7.31
CA GLU A 222 -75.23 80.39 -7.79
C GLU A 222 -75.98 80.47 -9.12
N GLN A 223 -75.65 79.60 -10.08
CA GLN A 223 -76.41 79.49 -11.33
C GLN A 223 -77.90 79.13 -11.09
N MET A 224 -78.20 78.27 -10.11
CA MET A 224 -79.57 77.97 -9.73
C MET A 224 -80.32 79.17 -9.13
N LYS A 225 -79.67 79.99 -8.29
CA LYS A 225 -80.26 81.23 -7.76
C LYS A 225 -80.57 82.23 -8.89
N LEU A 226 -79.57 82.52 -9.73
CA LEU A 226 -79.73 83.44 -10.87
C LEU A 226 -80.85 82.99 -11.82
N ARG A 227 -80.98 81.68 -12.06
CA ARG A 227 -82.09 81.12 -12.85
C ARG A 227 -83.44 81.29 -12.16
N GLN A 228 -83.54 81.08 -10.85
CA GLN A 228 -84.78 81.30 -10.10
C GLN A 228 -85.18 82.78 -10.07
N GLU A 229 -84.22 83.69 -10.00
CA GLU A 229 -84.45 85.14 -10.05
C GLU A 229 -84.93 85.57 -11.45
N ALA A 230 -84.31 85.06 -12.52
CA ALA A 230 -84.78 85.26 -13.89
C ALA A 230 -86.20 84.69 -14.13
N GLN A 231 -86.51 83.51 -13.59
CA GLN A 231 -87.85 82.92 -13.69
C GLN A 231 -88.92 83.75 -12.96
N LYS A 232 -88.62 84.28 -11.76
CA LYS A 232 -89.51 85.22 -11.06
C LYS A 232 -89.73 86.52 -11.83
N LEU A 233 -88.69 87.02 -12.51
CA LEU A 233 -88.81 88.20 -13.36
C LEU A 233 -89.72 87.93 -14.57
N GLU A 234 -89.56 86.77 -15.22
CA GLU A 234 -90.42 86.34 -16.33
C GLU A 234 -91.88 86.14 -15.89
N GLU A 235 -92.10 85.53 -14.72
CA GLU A 235 -93.44 85.34 -14.14
C GLU A 235 -94.12 86.68 -13.82
N ASN A 236 -93.39 87.63 -13.23
CA ASN A 236 -93.88 89.00 -13.01
C ASN A 236 -94.22 89.70 -14.33
N LEU A 237 -93.40 89.57 -15.37
CA LEU A 237 -93.67 90.15 -16.69
C LEU A 237 -94.93 89.56 -17.31
N ARG A 238 -95.09 88.23 -17.30
CA ARG A 238 -96.31 87.52 -17.75
C ARG A 238 -97.56 87.98 -17.00
N ILE A 239 -97.44 88.26 -15.69
CA ILE A 239 -98.54 88.81 -14.88
C ILE A 239 -98.91 90.23 -15.35
N THR A 240 -97.93 91.10 -15.62
CA THR A 240 -98.21 92.46 -16.12
C THR A 240 -98.78 92.47 -17.54
N GLU A 241 -98.27 91.63 -18.44
CA GLU A 241 -98.79 91.44 -19.79
C GLU A 241 -100.23 90.90 -19.76
N GLY A 242 -100.49 89.90 -18.91
CA GLY A 242 -101.83 89.35 -18.68
C GLY A 242 -102.83 90.31 -18.04
N GLN A 243 -102.37 91.37 -17.36
CA GLN A 243 -103.22 92.47 -16.90
C GLN A 243 -103.54 93.45 -18.04
N LEU A 244 -102.53 93.82 -18.85
CA LEU A 244 -102.69 94.71 -19.99
C LEU A 244 -103.60 94.11 -21.07
N LEU A 245 -103.41 92.83 -21.42
CA LEU A 245 -104.28 92.09 -22.34
C LEU A 245 -105.75 92.05 -21.88
N ARG A 246 -106.01 92.04 -20.56
CA ARG A 246 -107.39 92.12 -20.03
C ARG A 246 -107.99 93.52 -20.22
N GLN A 247 -107.19 94.58 -20.10
CA GLN A 247 -107.65 95.96 -20.35
C GLN A 247 -108.02 96.13 -21.82
N THR A 248 -107.12 95.77 -22.74
CA THR A 248 -107.38 95.80 -24.19
C THR A 248 -108.61 94.96 -24.56
N ALA A 249 -108.74 93.74 -24.03
CA ALA A 249 -109.92 92.90 -24.29
C ALA A 249 -111.24 93.51 -23.77
N THR A 250 -111.22 94.37 -22.75
CA THR A 250 -112.42 95.13 -22.33
C THR A 250 -112.69 96.35 -23.21
N GLU A 251 -111.66 96.98 -23.76
CA GLU A 251 -111.79 98.09 -24.72
C GLU A 251 -112.35 97.57 -26.07
N ASP A 252 -111.80 96.47 -26.58
CA ASP A 252 -112.29 95.77 -27.78
C ASP A 252 -113.78 95.37 -27.65
N GLN A 253 -114.21 94.90 -26.48
CA GLN A 253 -115.62 94.55 -26.24
C GLN A 253 -116.55 95.77 -26.31
N LEU A 254 -116.10 96.93 -25.85
CA LEU A 254 -116.86 98.18 -25.95
C LEU A 254 -116.94 98.68 -27.40
N GLU A 255 -115.85 98.55 -28.17
CA GLU A 255 -115.83 98.84 -29.62
C GLU A 255 -116.79 97.91 -30.39
N VAL A 256 -116.78 96.60 -30.12
CA VAL A 256 -117.69 95.63 -30.75
C VAL A 256 -119.16 95.93 -30.44
N VAL A 257 -119.49 96.31 -29.21
CA VAL A 257 -120.86 96.74 -28.85
C VAL A 257 -121.27 98.00 -29.60
N ARG A 258 -120.35 98.96 -29.79
CA ARG A 258 -120.59 100.20 -30.54
C ARG A 258 -120.80 99.95 -32.03
N LEU A 259 -119.98 99.10 -32.65
CA LEU A 259 -120.14 98.68 -34.05
C LEU A 259 -121.47 97.93 -34.26
N SER A 260 -121.82 97.04 -33.32
CA SER A 260 -123.09 96.29 -33.35
C SER A 260 -124.34 97.17 -33.32
N GLN A 261 -124.26 98.41 -32.83
CA GLN A 261 -125.35 99.39 -32.91
C GLN A 261 -125.45 99.99 -34.32
N ILE A 262 -124.32 100.39 -34.91
CA ILE A 262 -124.23 100.92 -36.27
C ILE A 262 -124.73 99.90 -37.30
N ASP A 263 -124.34 98.62 -37.17
CA ASP A 263 -124.74 97.55 -38.07
C ASP A 263 -126.26 97.31 -38.07
N ARG A 264 -126.94 97.46 -36.92
CA ARG A 264 -128.41 97.36 -36.83
C ARG A 264 -129.11 98.50 -37.59
N GLU A 265 -128.57 99.71 -37.53
CA GLU A 265 -129.10 100.83 -38.32
C GLU A 265 -128.88 100.63 -39.82
N GLN A 266 -127.71 100.12 -40.23
CA GLN A 266 -127.41 99.83 -41.64
C GLN A 266 -128.26 98.68 -42.17
N ALA A 267 -128.40 97.57 -41.43
CA ALA A 267 -129.26 96.44 -41.81
C ALA A 267 -130.74 96.87 -41.96
N SER A 268 -131.21 97.80 -41.12
CA SER A 268 -132.57 98.36 -41.21
C SER A 268 -132.80 99.25 -42.44
N ARG A 269 -131.73 99.74 -43.08
CA ARG A 269 -131.78 100.39 -44.41
C ARG A 269 -131.73 99.33 -45.50
N LEU A 270 -130.70 98.49 -45.48
CA LEU A 270 -130.43 97.46 -46.50
C LEU A 270 -131.60 96.48 -46.68
N MET A 271 -132.35 96.16 -45.63
CA MET A 271 -133.55 95.31 -45.71
C MET A 271 -134.66 95.92 -46.60
N LYS A 272 -134.77 97.25 -46.66
CA LYS A 272 -135.72 97.93 -47.56
C LYS A 272 -135.29 97.78 -49.02
N ASP A 273 -133.99 97.92 -49.27
CA ASP A 273 -133.41 97.82 -50.61
C ASP A 273 -133.44 96.36 -51.12
N TYR A 274 -133.16 95.38 -50.25
CA TYR A 274 -133.09 93.97 -50.61
C TYR A 274 -134.46 93.37 -50.96
N MET A 275 -135.53 93.86 -50.33
CA MET A 275 -136.92 93.54 -50.72
C MET A 275 -137.19 93.93 -52.18
N SER A 276 -136.66 95.06 -52.64
CA SER A 276 -136.77 95.51 -54.04
C SER A 276 -135.88 94.73 -55.02
N GLN A 277 -134.92 93.91 -54.54
CA GLN A 277 -133.96 93.19 -55.39
C GLN A 277 -134.28 91.69 -55.52
N MET A 278 -134.89 91.09 -54.49
CA MET A 278 -135.31 89.67 -54.50
C MET A 278 -136.40 89.36 -55.53
N GLU A 279 -137.13 90.36 -55.99
CA GLU A 279 -138.12 90.22 -57.07
C GLU A 279 -137.47 89.92 -58.43
N GLY A 280 -136.23 90.36 -58.67
CA GLY A 280 -135.50 90.09 -59.91
C GLY A 280 -134.79 88.72 -59.96
N ASN A 281 -134.23 88.25 -58.84
CA ASN A 281 -133.15 87.25 -58.88
C ASN A 281 -133.60 85.76 -58.99
N LYS A 282 -134.89 85.49 -59.20
CA LYS A 282 -135.44 84.10 -59.31
C LYS A 282 -135.13 83.37 -60.63
N GLN A 283 -134.28 83.93 -61.50
CA GLN A 283 -134.26 83.61 -62.93
C GLN A 283 -133.11 82.69 -63.42
N ILE A 284 -132.07 82.40 -62.61
CA ILE A 284 -130.75 81.98 -63.14
C ILE A 284 -130.32 80.50 -62.91
N LYS A 285 -130.75 79.83 -61.83
CA LYS A 285 -129.87 78.88 -61.11
C LYS A 285 -130.09 77.36 -61.35
N LYS A 286 -129.80 76.80 -62.54
CA LYS A 286 -130.08 75.37 -62.88
C LYS A 286 -128.93 74.61 -63.63
N ILE A 287 -127.85 74.13 -62.96
CA ILE A 287 -126.62 73.62 -63.64
C ILE A 287 -126.04 72.22 -63.23
N GLU A 288 -125.15 72.07 -62.23
CA GLU A 288 -123.88 71.29 -62.40
C GLU A 288 -123.65 69.98 -61.60
N ARG A 289 -122.51 69.27 -61.91
CA ARG A 289 -121.56 68.51 -61.01
C ARG A 289 -121.27 67.01 -61.34
N LEU A 290 -119.98 66.62 -61.49
CA LEU A 290 -119.42 65.24 -61.63
C LEU A 290 -117.93 65.17 -61.16
N LYS A 291 -117.37 63.97 -60.85
CA LYS A 291 -115.91 63.67 -60.68
C LYS A 291 -115.56 62.15 -60.74
N GLU A 292 -114.28 61.75 -60.49
CA GLU A 292 -113.67 60.42 -60.71
C GLU A 292 -112.65 59.99 -59.59
N GLU A 293 -112.17 58.72 -59.56
CA GLU A 293 -111.37 58.07 -58.46
C GLU A 293 -110.29 57.02 -58.99
N GLU A 294 -109.36 56.47 -58.15
CA GLU A 294 -108.12 55.73 -58.62
C GLU A 294 -107.62 54.41 -57.89
N GLU A 295 -106.38 54.30 -57.33
CA GLU A 295 -105.53 53.05 -57.23
C GLU A 295 -104.83 52.69 -55.87
N ASP A 296 -104.28 51.45 -55.65
CA ASP A 296 -103.55 51.01 -54.40
C ASP A 296 -102.56 49.77 -54.51
N GLU A 297 -101.61 49.62 -53.56
CA GLU A 297 -100.61 48.51 -53.30
C GLU A 297 -99.66 48.12 -54.48
N LYS A 298 -98.69 47.19 -54.25
CA LYS A 298 -98.30 46.07 -55.16
C LYS A 298 -97.16 45.08 -54.74
N CYS A 299 -96.49 45.07 -53.56
CA CYS A 299 -95.31 44.17 -53.36
C CYS A 299 -94.87 43.75 -51.92
N ARG A 300 -94.32 42.51 -51.73
CA ARG A 300 -93.96 41.97 -50.38
C ARG A 300 -92.95 40.78 -50.18
N LEU A 301 -92.18 40.28 -51.15
CA LEU A 301 -91.83 38.82 -51.22
C LEU A 301 -90.42 38.24 -50.81
N PHE A 302 -89.37 39.00 -50.47
CA PHE A 302 -87.96 38.52 -50.66
C PHE A 302 -87.18 37.74 -49.54
N ALA A 303 -87.69 37.53 -48.33
CA ALA A 303 -86.81 37.33 -47.14
C ALA A 303 -86.21 35.93 -46.85
N ALA A 304 -86.63 34.84 -47.51
CA ALA A 304 -86.54 33.49 -46.90
C ALA A 304 -85.18 32.73 -46.96
N ALA A 305 -84.22 33.12 -47.79
CA ALA A 305 -83.18 32.19 -48.30
C ALA A 305 -82.00 31.86 -47.35
N LYS A 306 -81.71 32.65 -46.32
CA LYS A 306 -80.34 32.76 -45.74
C LYS A 306 -79.90 31.67 -44.74
N LYS A 307 -80.67 30.58 -44.56
CA LYS A 307 -80.56 29.69 -43.37
C LYS A 307 -79.75 28.38 -43.55
N LYS A 308 -79.18 28.08 -44.72
CA LYS A 308 -78.56 26.77 -45.05
C LYS A 308 -77.05 26.61 -44.76
N MET A 309 -76.33 27.64 -44.32
CA MET A 309 -74.85 27.67 -44.42
C MET A 309 -74.06 27.05 -43.25
N THR A 310 -74.70 26.71 -42.12
CA THR A 310 -74.00 26.52 -40.82
C THR A 310 -73.63 25.08 -40.45
N THR A 311 -74.06 24.04 -41.20
CA THR A 311 -73.96 22.64 -40.76
C THR A 311 -72.62 21.93 -41.08
N LEU A 312 -71.75 22.52 -41.91
CA LEU A 312 -70.53 21.85 -42.42
C LEU A 312 -69.29 21.91 -41.49
N ARG A 313 -69.39 22.49 -40.29
CA ARG A 313 -68.20 22.85 -39.47
C ARG A 313 -67.76 21.82 -38.43
N VAL A 314 -68.56 20.78 -38.15
CA VAL A 314 -68.44 19.95 -36.92
C VAL A 314 -67.68 18.62 -37.10
N LEU A 315 -67.37 18.22 -38.34
CA LEU A 315 -66.84 16.87 -38.63
C LEU A 315 -65.31 16.72 -38.59
N LYS A 316 -64.52 17.74 -38.21
CA LYS A 316 -63.06 17.75 -38.41
C LYS A 316 -62.19 17.63 -37.15
N GLU A 317 -62.78 17.42 -35.97
CA GLU A 317 -62.04 17.44 -34.69
C GLU A 317 -61.80 16.04 -34.06
N ARG A 318 -62.32 14.97 -34.67
CA ARG A 318 -62.37 13.63 -34.04
C ARG A 318 -61.25 12.65 -34.41
N GLU A 319 -60.32 13.05 -35.28
CA GLU A 319 -59.22 12.18 -35.75
C GLU A 319 -57.90 12.36 -34.98
N MET A 320 -57.72 13.47 -34.27
CA MET A 320 -56.42 13.89 -33.69
C MET A 320 -56.07 13.26 -32.33
N PHE A 321 -56.75 12.19 -31.91
CA PHE A 321 -56.65 11.63 -30.54
C PHE A 321 -56.21 10.15 -30.46
N LYS A 322 -55.68 9.58 -31.55
CA LYS A 322 -55.37 8.13 -31.64
C LYS A 322 -53.89 7.79 -31.91
N ALA A 323 -52.97 8.69 -31.59
CA ALA A 323 -51.56 8.60 -31.98
C ALA A 323 -50.53 8.98 -30.87
N ARG A 324 -50.87 8.82 -29.59
CA ARG A 324 -50.00 9.22 -28.46
C ARG A 324 -50.21 8.41 -27.16
N GLU A 325 -50.15 7.09 -27.24
CA GLU A 325 -49.93 6.17 -26.11
C GLU A 325 -49.55 4.80 -26.72
N GLU A 326 -48.28 4.40 -26.73
CA GLU A 326 -47.57 3.75 -25.60
C GLU A 326 -48.00 2.30 -25.32
N GLN A 327 -47.69 1.39 -26.26
CA GLN A 327 -47.06 0.12 -25.87
C GLN A 327 -45.59 0.10 -26.30
N MET A 328 -44.81 0.91 -25.59
CA MET A 328 -43.34 0.89 -25.59
C MET A 328 -42.80 -0.32 -24.79
N GLU A 329 -43.30 -1.52 -25.08
CA GLU A 329 -42.99 -2.75 -24.33
C GLU A 329 -41.59 -3.29 -24.65
N LYS A 330 -40.59 -2.65 -24.04
CA LYS A 330 -39.16 -3.02 -24.09
C LYS A 330 -38.83 -4.25 -23.24
N VAL A 331 -39.69 -5.27 -23.23
CA VAL A 331 -39.45 -6.59 -22.59
C VAL A 331 -39.09 -7.66 -23.64
N ARG A 332 -39.02 -7.27 -24.93
CA ARG A 332 -38.76 -8.15 -26.09
C ARG A 332 -37.38 -8.84 -26.12
N ASN A 333 -36.37 -8.33 -25.40
CA ASN A 333 -34.96 -8.71 -25.61
C ASN A 333 -34.19 -9.07 -24.31
N TYR A 334 -34.65 -10.05 -23.53
CA TYR A 334 -33.81 -10.71 -22.49
C TYR A 334 -33.98 -12.24 -22.49
N LEU A 335 -33.80 -12.83 -23.67
CA LEU A 335 -33.85 -14.29 -23.88
C LEU A 335 -32.85 -14.73 -24.96
N ALA A 336 -31.73 -14.00 -25.05
CA ALA A 336 -30.70 -14.14 -26.09
C ALA A 336 -29.34 -14.66 -25.58
N GLU A 337 -29.17 -14.83 -24.25
CA GLU A 337 -27.86 -15.10 -23.62
C GLU A 337 -27.88 -16.30 -22.66
N GLN A 338 -28.29 -17.48 -23.15
CA GLN A 338 -27.89 -18.73 -22.49
C GLN A 338 -27.85 -19.95 -23.43
N MET A 339 -26.92 -19.92 -24.40
CA MET A 339 -26.57 -21.07 -25.25
C MET A 339 -25.04 -21.20 -25.41
N LYS A 340 -24.39 -21.83 -24.41
CA LYS A 340 -22.97 -22.27 -24.38
C LYS A 340 -22.74 -23.16 -23.12
N ALA A 341 -22.13 -24.36 -23.12
CA ALA A 341 -21.87 -25.40 -24.16
C ALA A 341 -21.32 -26.73 -23.53
N LYS A 342 -21.79 -27.93 -23.99
CA LYS A 342 -21.24 -29.32 -23.78
C LYS A 342 -21.03 -29.79 -22.29
N ARG A 343 -20.53 -31.00 -21.93
CA ARG A 343 -19.88 -32.12 -22.66
C ARG A 343 -20.46 -33.55 -22.39
N GLU A 344 -19.63 -34.60 -22.21
CA GLU A 344 -19.88 -36.04 -22.52
C GLU A 344 -18.99 -37.03 -21.70
N ASP A 345 -19.27 -38.35 -21.86
CA ASP A 345 -18.42 -39.58 -21.80
C ASP A 345 -18.74 -40.69 -20.74
N GLU A 346 -18.25 -41.91 -21.01
CA GLU A 346 -18.69 -43.24 -20.53
C GLU A 346 -17.51 -44.12 -19.99
N ASP A 347 -17.78 -45.19 -19.21
CA ASP A 347 -17.12 -46.54 -19.35
C ASP A 347 -17.55 -47.57 -18.25
N GLU A 348 -18.13 -48.74 -18.61
CA GLU A 348 -18.20 -49.96 -17.74
C GLU A 348 -18.40 -51.27 -18.55
N ARG A 349 -17.45 -52.24 -18.54
CA ARG A 349 -17.66 -53.62 -19.09
C ARG A 349 -16.60 -54.72 -18.75
N ILE A 350 -17.05 -55.82 -18.11
CA ILE A 350 -16.57 -57.25 -18.20
C ILE A 350 -15.24 -57.71 -17.52
N LYS A 351 -15.32 -58.78 -16.68
CA LYS A 351 -14.43 -60.00 -16.63
C LYS A 351 -14.77 -61.00 -15.48
N ARG A 352 -14.88 -62.34 -15.75
CA ARG A 352 -14.89 -63.47 -14.76
C ARG A 352 -14.78 -64.89 -15.43
N THR A 353 -14.30 -65.94 -14.71
CA THR A 353 -14.08 -67.38 -15.14
C THR A 353 -14.29 -68.37 -13.93
N VAL A 354 -14.42 -69.71 -13.96
CA VAL A 354 -14.29 -70.89 -14.91
C VAL A 354 -13.00 -71.76 -14.78
N ALA A 355 -13.12 -73.12 -14.67
CA ALA A 355 -12.04 -74.13 -14.41
C ALA A 355 -12.40 -75.63 -14.74
N GLU A 356 -11.50 -76.62 -14.43
CA GLU A 356 -11.62 -78.13 -14.27
C GLU A 356 -11.05 -79.14 -15.35
N ARG A 357 -10.17 -80.12 -14.94
CA ARG A 357 -9.95 -81.54 -15.45
C ARG A 357 -8.64 -82.27 -14.97
N GLU A 358 -8.61 -83.62 -14.72
CA GLU A 358 -7.40 -84.53 -14.81
C GLU A 358 -7.67 -86.09 -14.55
N GLU A 359 -6.62 -86.94 -14.27
CA GLU A 359 -6.53 -88.38 -13.78
C GLU A 359 -6.65 -89.67 -14.67
N ALA A 360 -5.64 -90.60 -14.59
CA ALA A 360 -5.73 -92.10 -14.73
C ALA A 360 -4.39 -92.91 -14.44
N GLU A 361 -4.44 -94.27 -14.48
CA GLU A 361 -3.38 -95.32 -14.75
C GLU A 361 -2.30 -95.86 -13.73
N ARG A 362 -1.99 -97.19 -13.81
CA ARG A 362 -0.82 -98.01 -13.25
C ARG A 362 -0.93 -99.58 -13.39
N LEU A 363 0.22 -100.32 -13.48
CA LEU A 363 0.60 -101.67 -12.88
C LEU A 363 1.19 -102.80 -13.80
N LYS A 364 2.31 -103.47 -13.40
CA LYS A 364 2.79 -104.88 -13.73
C LYS A 364 4.27 -105.13 -13.30
N GLU A 365 4.65 -106.28 -12.69
CA GLU A 365 6.05 -106.79 -12.63
C GLU A 365 6.21 -108.27 -12.10
N ALA A 366 7.43 -108.87 -12.17
CA ALA A 366 7.67 -110.33 -11.96
C ALA A 366 9.10 -110.75 -11.44
N GLU A 367 9.31 -112.04 -11.15
CA GLU A 367 10.50 -112.67 -10.50
C GLU A 367 11.59 -113.20 -11.48
N LYS A 368 12.80 -113.63 -11.00
CA LYS A 368 13.99 -113.80 -11.86
C LYS A 368 15.23 -114.63 -11.40
N ALA A 369 15.42 -115.04 -10.14
CA ALA A 369 16.78 -115.28 -9.61
C ALA A 369 17.01 -116.64 -8.90
N LYS A 370 17.82 -117.56 -9.48
CA LYS A 370 18.02 -118.94 -8.94
C LYS A 370 19.39 -119.66 -9.16
N ALA A 371 20.25 -119.25 -10.11
CA ALA A 371 21.25 -120.16 -10.72
C ALA A 371 22.72 -120.13 -10.19
N GLN A 372 22.96 -119.77 -8.92
CA GLN A 372 24.20 -119.05 -8.54
C GLN A 372 25.28 -119.80 -7.71
N ALA A 373 25.14 -121.10 -7.41
CA ALA A 373 25.85 -121.71 -6.27
C ALA A 373 27.26 -122.32 -6.49
N LYS A 374 27.60 -122.86 -7.67
CA LYS A 374 28.82 -123.71 -7.81
C LYS A 374 30.15 -122.96 -7.99
N GLN A 375 30.13 -121.65 -8.23
CA GLN A 375 31.34 -120.84 -8.37
C GLN A 375 32.09 -120.65 -7.03
N ILE A 376 31.50 -121.03 -5.90
CA ILE A 376 31.90 -120.57 -4.56
C ILE A 376 33.26 -121.11 -4.05
N ALA A 377 33.75 -122.26 -4.55
CA ALA A 377 34.84 -123.00 -3.89
C ALA A 377 36.28 -122.65 -4.34
N GLU A 378 36.59 -122.51 -5.65
CA GLU A 378 37.94 -122.06 -6.06
C GLU A 378 38.23 -120.61 -5.62
N ILE A 379 37.17 -119.84 -5.39
CA ILE A 379 37.23 -118.54 -4.74
C ILE A 379 37.83 -118.65 -3.32
N GLU A 380 37.90 -119.82 -2.66
CA GLU A 380 38.34 -119.94 -1.25
C GLU A 380 39.86 -119.96 -1.04
N ALA A 381 40.65 -120.55 -1.95
CA ALA A 381 42.11 -120.45 -1.87
C ALA A 381 42.57 -119.03 -2.27
N TYR A 382 41.98 -118.50 -3.35
CA TYR A 382 42.14 -117.10 -3.76
C TYR A 382 41.69 -116.13 -2.66
N ARG A 383 40.60 -116.42 -1.93
CA ARG A 383 40.14 -115.67 -0.74
C ARG A 383 41.24 -115.58 0.30
N LEU A 384 42.06 -116.61 0.56
CA LEU A 384 43.01 -116.52 1.68
C LEU A 384 44.21 -115.63 1.38
N GLU A 385 44.78 -115.70 0.17
CA GLU A 385 45.85 -114.76 -0.23
C GLU A 385 45.30 -113.35 -0.42
N THR A 386 44.12 -113.21 -1.05
CA THR A 386 43.45 -111.91 -1.11
C THR A 386 43.08 -111.42 0.29
N ILE A 387 42.64 -112.23 1.25
CA ILE A 387 42.37 -111.80 2.64
C ILE A 387 43.62 -111.20 3.30
N GLN A 388 44.81 -111.74 3.05
CA GLN A 388 46.05 -111.14 3.60
C GLN A 388 46.43 -109.84 2.89
N ARG A 389 46.37 -109.81 1.55
CA ARG A 389 46.63 -108.61 0.75
C ARG A 389 45.60 -107.50 1.07
N HIS A 390 44.32 -107.82 0.98
CA HIS A 390 43.16 -107.02 1.38
C HIS A 390 43.18 -106.63 2.87
N ARG A 391 43.85 -107.39 3.75
CA ARG A 391 44.06 -106.97 5.15
C ARG A 391 45.12 -105.88 5.26
N GLN A 392 46.25 -105.99 4.55
CA GLN A 392 47.26 -104.93 4.49
C GLN A 392 46.71 -103.69 3.77
N GLU A 393 45.97 -103.89 2.68
CA GLU A 393 45.22 -102.84 1.98
C GLU A 393 44.13 -102.25 2.87
N GLN A 394 43.45 -103.02 3.73
CA GLN A 394 42.51 -102.49 4.73
C GLN A 394 43.21 -101.74 5.86
N GLU A 395 44.38 -102.17 6.32
CA GLU A 395 45.13 -101.49 7.38
C GLU A 395 45.74 -100.17 6.85
N ALA A 396 46.20 -100.15 5.60
CA ALA A 396 46.57 -98.94 4.88
C ALA A 396 45.35 -98.04 4.55
N ALA A 397 44.24 -98.62 4.09
CA ALA A 397 43.01 -97.87 3.79
C ALA A 397 42.38 -97.28 5.05
N LYS A 398 42.44 -97.97 6.21
CA LYS A 398 42.05 -97.40 7.51
C LYS A 398 42.97 -96.26 7.94
N PHE A 399 44.26 -96.33 7.62
CA PHE A 399 45.19 -95.23 7.89
C PHE A 399 44.85 -94.01 7.01
N VAL A 400 44.64 -94.21 5.71
CA VAL A 400 44.19 -93.16 4.78
C VAL A 400 42.80 -92.63 5.17
N GLU A 401 41.86 -93.49 5.56
CA GLU A 401 40.52 -93.11 6.06
C GLU A 401 40.62 -92.25 7.33
N LEU A 402 41.52 -92.60 8.27
CA LEU A 402 41.78 -91.79 9.46
C LEU A 402 42.43 -90.45 9.13
N GLU A 403 43.29 -90.37 8.10
CA GLU A 403 43.85 -89.11 7.61
C GLU A 403 42.83 -88.26 6.85
N GLU A 404 41.98 -88.87 6.01
CA GLU A 404 40.83 -88.21 5.39
C GLU A 404 39.84 -87.70 6.45
N VAL A 405 39.55 -88.48 7.49
CA VAL A 405 38.68 -88.08 8.59
C VAL A 405 39.32 -86.93 9.40
N ARG A 406 40.64 -86.92 9.61
CA ARG A 406 41.33 -85.75 10.19
C ARG A 406 41.21 -84.53 9.29
N ALA A 407 41.49 -84.66 7.99
CA ALA A 407 41.38 -83.57 7.02
C ALA A 407 39.93 -83.04 6.90
N ARG A 408 38.92 -83.92 6.96
CA ARG A 408 37.50 -83.54 7.04
C ARG A 408 37.18 -82.77 8.31
N ASN A 409 37.62 -83.26 9.48
CA ASN A 409 37.43 -82.57 10.76
C ASN A 409 38.14 -81.20 10.83
N GLU A 410 39.33 -81.09 10.23
CA GLU A 410 40.08 -79.83 10.16
C GLU A 410 39.45 -78.84 9.18
N ALA A 411 38.95 -79.32 8.02
CA ALA A 411 38.15 -78.52 7.10
C ALA A 411 36.81 -78.06 7.72
N GLU A 412 36.12 -78.94 8.46
CA GLU A 412 34.87 -78.62 9.15
C GLU A 412 35.09 -77.57 10.26
N ARG A 413 36.18 -77.66 11.02
CA ARG A 413 36.59 -76.60 11.97
C ARG A 413 36.88 -75.28 11.26
N ALA A 414 37.67 -75.30 10.17
CA ALA A 414 37.98 -74.10 9.41
C ALA A 414 36.72 -73.45 8.80
N LEU A 415 35.75 -74.26 8.35
CA LEU A 415 34.44 -73.79 7.90
C LEU A 415 33.61 -73.20 9.07
N ALA A 416 33.55 -73.86 10.23
CA ALA A 416 32.83 -73.36 11.40
C ALA A 416 33.43 -72.04 11.93
N GLU A 417 34.76 -71.92 11.97
CA GLU A 417 35.47 -70.67 12.32
C GLU A 417 35.19 -69.56 11.29
N TYR A 418 35.20 -69.89 9.99
CA TYR A 418 34.86 -68.96 8.92
C TYR A 418 33.40 -68.50 8.98
N GLU A 419 32.45 -69.40 9.24
CA GLU A 419 31.03 -69.09 9.41
C GLU A 419 30.78 -68.24 10.66
N ALA A 420 31.43 -68.55 11.78
CA ALA A 420 31.39 -67.75 13.00
C ALA A 420 31.96 -66.34 12.76
N ALA A 421 33.08 -66.22 12.04
CA ALA A 421 33.65 -64.94 11.64
C ALA A 421 32.73 -64.17 10.68
N CYS A 422 32.09 -64.84 9.72
CA CYS A 422 31.09 -64.24 8.83
C CYS A 422 29.85 -63.76 9.61
N TYR A 423 29.37 -64.52 10.59
CA TYR A 423 28.26 -64.15 11.46
C TYR A 423 28.62 -62.94 12.32
N ALA A 424 29.78 -62.96 13.00
CA ALA A 424 30.27 -61.85 13.81
C ALA A 424 30.44 -60.57 12.99
N ASN A 425 30.97 -60.67 11.76
CA ASN A 425 31.07 -59.54 10.83
C ASN A 425 29.68 -59.01 10.39
N ARG A 426 28.71 -59.89 10.12
CA ARG A 426 27.32 -59.48 9.82
C ARG A 426 26.65 -58.81 11.02
N PHE A 427 26.85 -59.32 12.23
CA PHE A 427 26.35 -58.74 13.47
C PHE A 427 26.96 -57.37 13.75
N ASN A 428 28.29 -57.25 13.68
CA ASN A 428 29.00 -55.99 13.88
C ASN A 428 28.58 -54.92 12.86
N LYS A 429 28.39 -55.28 11.58
CA LYS A 429 27.84 -54.37 10.56
C LYS A 429 26.42 -53.91 10.90
N LYS A 430 25.52 -54.81 11.32
CA LYS A 430 24.17 -54.44 11.78
C LYS A 430 24.20 -53.53 13.02
N LYS A 431 25.13 -53.78 13.96
CA LYS A 431 25.31 -52.97 15.17
C LYS A 431 25.82 -51.57 14.84
N ALA A 432 26.81 -51.44 13.96
CA ALA A 432 27.34 -50.16 13.49
C ALA A 432 26.25 -49.32 12.80
N LEU A 433 25.54 -49.92 11.84
CA LEU A 433 24.37 -49.34 11.16
C LEU A 433 23.30 -48.87 12.16
N SER A 434 23.04 -49.66 13.20
CA SER A 434 22.08 -49.30 14.26
C SER A 434 22.55 -48.09 15.08
N SER A 435 23.84 -48.00 15.44
CA SER A 435 24.39 -46.81 16.10
C SER A 435 24.35 -45.57 15.19
N GLU A 436 24.65 -45.72 13.89
CA GLU A 436 24.55 -44.62 12.92
C GLU A 436 23.12 -44.09 12.81
N TYR A 437 22.11 -44.96 12.77
CA TYR A 437 20.71 -44.51 12.80
C TYR A 437 20.31 -43.84 14.12
N MET A 438 20.82 -44.31 15.27
CA MET A 438 20.58 -43.65 16.57
C MET A 438 21.27 -42.27 16.65
N GLU A 439 22.44 -42.10 16.05
CA GLU A 439 23.07 -40.79 15.91
C GLU A 439 22.32 -39.87 14.94
N GLN A 440 21.83 -40.38 13.81
CA GLN A 440 21.06 -39.59 12.85
C GLN A 440 19.72 -39.12 13.44
N THR A 441 18.99 -39.98 14.15
CA THR A 441 17.74 -39.59 14.82
C THR A 441 18.00 -38.61 15.96
N ARG A 442 19.07 -38.81 16.73
CA ARG A 442 19.51 -37.83 17.73
C ARG A 442 19.84 -36.46 17.11
N LYS A 443 20.62 -36.42 16.02
CA LYS A 443 20.98 -35.18 15.31
C LYS A 443 19.73 -34.45 14.81
N ARG A 444 18.82 -35.14 14.12
CA ARG A 444 17.51 -34.56 13.72
C ARG A 444 16.74 -34.00 14.91
N ALA A 445 16.67 -34.72 16.04
CA ALA A 445 16.00 -34.25 17.24
C ALA A 445 16.73 -33.11 18.00
N GLU A 446 18.01 -32.86 17.70
CA GLU A 446 18.76 -31.67 18.14
C GLU A 446 18.52 -30.49 17.17
N ASP A 447 18.52 -30.75 15.86
CA ASP A 447 18.22 -29.77 14.81
C ASP A 447 16.78 -29.24 14.92
N GLU A 448 15.76 -30.10 15.04
CA GLU A 448 14.35 -29.73 15.26
C GLU A 448 14.13 -28.89 16.52
N LYS A 449 15.00 -29.03 17.54
CA LYS A 449 14.96 -28.19 18.75
C LYS A 449 15.63 -26.85 18.50
N ALA A 450 16.73 -26.84 17.75
CA ALA A 450 17.40 -25.61 17.33
C ALA A 450 16.54 -24.77 16.38
N GLU A 451 15.77 -25.39 15.49
CA GLU A 451 14.79 -24.71 14.62
C GLU A 451 13.66 -24.10 15.44
N ARG A 452 12.96 -24.87 16.27
CA ARG A 452 11.92 -24.32 17.17
C ARG A 452 12.45 -23.21 18.08
N ALA A 453 13.70 -23.30 18.56
CA ALA A 453 14.33 -22.22 19.32
C ALA A 453 14.58 -20.97 18.48
N ARG A 454 14.99 -21.09 17.21
CA ARG A 454 15.10 -19.97 16.26
C ARG A 454 13.73 -19.35 15.98
N ASP A 455 12.69 -20.16 15.81
CA ASP A 455 11.32 -19.68 15.55
C ASP A 455 10.76 -18.88 16.73
N ILE A 456 10.90 -19.41 17.95
CA ILE A 456 10.52 -18.71 19.19
C ILE A 456 11.30 -17.39 19.34
N LEU A 457 12.61 -17.39 19.02
CA LEU A 457 13.41 -16.16 19.02
C LEU A 457 12.99 -15.18 17.91
N MET A 458 12.61 -15.66 16.73
CA MET A 458 12.13 -14.83 15.61
C MET A 458 10.79 -14.17 15.96
N VAL A 459 9.81 -14.93 16.45
CA VAL A 459 8.53 -14.41 16.94
C VAL A 459 8.74 -13.45 18.12
N GLY A 460 9.58 -13.83 19.09
CA GLY A 460 9.91 -12.98 20.23
C GLY A 460 10.61 -11.67 19.85
N ASN A 461 11.39 -11.64 18.77
CA ASN A 461 12.01 -10.43 18.25
C ASN A 461 11.05 -9.60 17.37
N GLY A 462 10.17 -10.25 16.61
CA GLY A 462 9.08 -9.59 15.89
C GLY A 462 8.12 -8.86 16.84
N ASN A 463 7.73 -9.50 17.94
CA ASN A 463 6.89 -8.88 18.97
C ASN A 463 7.59 -7.68 19.65
N LYS A 464 8.90 -7.77 19.94
CA LYS A 464 9.68 -6.63 20.46
C LYS A 464 9.74 -5.47 19.45
N LEU A 465 9.89 -5.77 18.15
CA LEU A 465 9.89 -4.75 17.10
C LEU A 465 8.52 -4.08 17.00
N ALA A 466 7.42 -4.83 16.94
CA ALA A 466 6.06 -4.30 16.89
C ALA A 466 5.74 -3.40 18.09
N VAL A 467 6.20 -3.76 19.30
CA VAL A 467 6.06 -2.91 20.51
C VAL A 467 6.89 -1.63 20.42
N GLN A 468 8.07 -1.66 19.79
CA GLN A 468 8.86 -0.44 19.52
C GLN A 468 8.19 0.44 18.45
N GLU A 469 7.67 -0.16 17.38
CA GLU A 469 6.98 0.52 16.30
C GLU A 469 5.70 1.21 16.80
N GLU A 470 4.79 0.51 17.50
CA GLU A 470 3.59 1.11 18.08
C GLU A 470 3.96 2.18 19.13
N ARG A 471 5.05 2.03 19.90
CA ARG A 471 5.54 3.11 20.77
C ARG A 471 5.96 4.35 19.98
N THR A 472 6.72 4.19 18.89
CA THR A 472 7.10 5.34 18.04
C THR A 472 5.89 5.96 17.34
N PHE A 473 4.89 5.15 16.96
CA PHE A 473 3.62 5.61 16.44
C PHE A 473 2.85 6.44 17.48
N GLN A 474 2.69 5.93 18.70
CA GLN A 474 2.01 6.65 19.79
C GLN A 474 2.72 7.97 20.14
N ASP A 475 4.06 7.98 20.19
CA ASP A 475 4.82 9.22 20.46
C ASP A 475 4.80 10.21 19.26
N TYR A 476 4.53 9.73 18.03
CA TYR A 476 4.25 10.59 16.86
C TYR A 476 2.82 11.14 16.89
N THR A 477 1.81 10.27 17.06
CA THR A 477 0.39 10.66 17.02
C THR A 477 0.05 11.65 18.12
N ARG A 478 0.58 11.48 19.34
CA ARG A 478 0.46 12.44 20.45
C ARG A 478 0.90 13.85 20.04
N ARG A 479 2.11 14.00 19.48
CA ARG A 479 2.64 15.30 19.04
C ARG A 479 1.76 15.98 17.99
N VAL A 480 1.21 15.19 17.05
CA VAL A 480 0.30 15.70 16.02
C VAL A 480 -1.08 16.06 16.61
N ILE A 481 -1.61 15.24 17.52
CA ILE A 481 -2.84 15.49 18.29
C ILE A 481 -2.73 16.77 19.09
N ASP A 482 -1.66 16.95 19.86
CA ASP A 482 -1.43 18.11 20.72
C ASP A 482 -1.22 19.39 19.88
N HIS A 483 -0.47 19.30 18.77
CA HIS A 483 -0.36 20.39 17.79
C HIS A 483 -1.72 20.74 17.17
N CYS A 484 -2.58 19.76 16.87
CA CYS A 484 -3.92 20.02 16.34
C CYS A 484 -4.85 20.65 17.40
N LYS A 485 -4.77 20.22 18.67
CA LYS A 485 -5.49 20.80 19.81
C LYS A 485 -5.10 22.26 20.03
N ALA A 486 -3.79 22.56 20.06
CA ALA A 486 -3.27 23.92 20.22
C ALA A 486 -3.71 24.86 19.08
N ASN A 487 -3.96 24.33 17.88
CA ASN A 487 -4.45 25.08 16.71
C ASN A 487 -6.00 25.14 16.59
N GLY A 488 -6.73 24.67 17.61
CA GLY A 488 -8.19 24.67 17.64
C GLY A 488 -8.84 23.81 16.55
N ARG A 489 -8.17 22.76 16.05
CA ARG A 489 -8.79 21.78 15.12
C ARG A 489 -9.68 20.80 15.88
N ASN A 490 -10.69 20.23 15.22
CA ASN A 490 -11.42 19.09 15.79
C ASN A 490 -10.53 17.83 15.73
N VAL A 491 -10.08 17.34 16.88
CA VAL A 491 -9.07 16.26 16.98
C VAL A 491 -9.69 14.87 17.17
N TYR A 492 -11.02 14.76 17.28
CA TYR A 492 -11.72 13.48 17.46
C TYR A 492 -11.35 12.40 16.41
N PRO A 493 -11.23 12.70 15.10
CA PRO A 493 -10.77 11.71 14.11
C PRO A 493 -9.37 11.16 14.40
N LEU A 494 -8.45 12.02 14.85
CA LEU A 494 -7.07 11.65 15.18
C LEU A 494 -7.01 10.80 16.46
N GLU A 495 -7.82 11.14 17.47
CA GLU A 495 -7.92 10.33 18.70
C GLU A 495 -8.50 8.94 18.44
N VAL A 496 -9.46 8.81 17.51
CA VAL A 496 -9.98 7.50 17.06
C VAL A 496 -8.91 6.72 16.31
N ALA A 497 -8.21 7.34 15.35
CA ALA A 497 -7.15 6.68 14.56
C ALA A 497 -5.91 6.30 15.40
N ALA A 498 -5.62 7.04 16.48
CA ALA A 498 -4.51 6.78 17.38
C ALA A 498 -4.78 5.72 18.47
N ARG A 499 -6.03 5.25 18.66
CA ARG A 499 -6.32 4.23 19.69
C ARG A 499 -5.43 3.00 19.49
N PRO A 500 -4.72 2.50 20.52
CA PRO A 500 -3.84 1.33 20.38
C PRO A 500 -4.65 0.11 19.95
N THR A 501 -4.25 -0.51 18.83
CA THR A 501 -4.91 -1.72 18.33
C THR A 501 -4.52 -2.90 19.22
N ALA A 502 -5.42 -3.33 20.09
CA ALA A 502 -5.16 -4.41 21.06
C ALA A 502 -4.91 -5.79 20.41
N LEU A 503 -5.24 -5.95 19.12
CA LEU A 503 -5.02 -7.18 18.36
C LEU A 503 -4.02 -6.96 17.20
N LEU A 504 -2.93 -7.72 17.25
CA LEU A 504 -2.14 -8.05 16.06
C LEU A 504 -2.93 -9.05 15.21
N GLY A 505 -3.49 -8.61 14.07
CA GLY A 505 -3.84 -9.52 12.96
C GLY A 505 -5.32 -9.68 12.56
N LEU A 506 -6.28 -9.03 13.21
CA LEU A 506 -7.67 -8.99 12.71
C LEU A 506 -8.22 -7.56 12.56
N SER A 507 -9.22 -7.43 11.70
CA SER A 507 -9.78 -6.17 11.21
C SER A 507 -10.32 -5.25 12.31
N ALA A 508 -10.20 -3.94 12.09
CA ALA A 508 -10.68 -2.91 13.01
C ALA A 508 -12.14 -3.10 13.44
N SER A 509 -12.38 -3.15 14.76
CA SER A 509 -13.72 -3.10 15.34
C SER A 509 -14.35 -1.71 15.13
N LEU A 510 -15.66 -1.67 14.90
CA LEU A 510 -16.42 -0.43 14.76
C LEU A 510 -16.40 0.39 16.08
N PRO A 511 -16.59 1.73 16.01
CA PRO A 511 -16.56 2.59 17.18
C PRO A 511 -17.80 2.37 18.06
N GLY A 512 -17.67 1.49 19.06
CA GLY A 512 -18.72 1.24 20.06
C GLY A 512 -18.28 0.32 21.21
N GLU A 513 -17.47 -0.70 20.94
CA GLU A 513 -17.12 -1.72 21.92
C GLU A 513 -15.84 -1.40 22.70
N THR A 514 -15.96 -1.19 24.01
CA THR A 514 -14.82 -1.13 24.93
C THR A 514 -14.40 -2.55 25.34
N SER A 515 -13.60 -3.20 24.50
CA SER A 515 -12.95 -4.47 24.87
C SER A 515 -11.89 -4.22 25.94
N VAL A 516 -12.27 -4.37 27.21
CA VAL A 516 -11.35 -4.40 28.35
C VAL A 516 -10.91 -5.84 28.56
N LEU A 517 -9.74 -6.18 28.05
CA LEU A 517 -8.98 -7.35 28.46
C LEU A 517 -7.56 -6.90 28.81
N GLU A 518 -7.28 -6.84 30.11
CA GLU A 518 -5.90 -6.78 30.59
C GLU A 518 -5.20 -8.08 30.17
N VAL A 519 -4.05 -7.97 29.51
CA VAL A 519 -3.21 -9.14 29.20
C VAL A 519 -2.49 -9.55 30.49
N GLY A 520 -3.21 -10.30 31.33
CA GLY A 520 -2.62 -10.97 32.48
C GLY A 520 -1.60 -12.02 32.01
N ASN A 521 -0.39 -11.99 32.58
CA ASN A 521 0.60 -13.03 32.36
C ASN A 521 0.12 -14.34 33.01
N SER A 522 -0.54 -15.19 32.23
CA SER A 522 -0.88 -16.56 32.64
C SER A 522 0.11 -17.55 32.01
N ASP A 523 1.07 -18.01 32.81
CA ASP A 523 1.88 -19.19 32.46
C ASP A 523 0.96 -20.41 32.30
N ALA A 524 0.75 -20.85 31.05
CA ALA A 524 -0.24 -21.85 30.70
C ALA A 524 0.30 -22.89 29.71
N ASP A 525 1.31 -23.64 30.14
CA ASP A 525 1.70 -24.91 29.51
C ASP A 525 0.49 -25.87 29.47
N LYS A 526 -0.07 -26.14 28.28
CA LYS A 526 -0.63 -27.45 27.88
C LYS A 526 -1.12 -27.53 26.43
N GLN A 527 -0.72 -28.64 25.78
CA GLN A 527 -1.53 -29.42 24.82
C GLN A 527 -2.15 -28.69 23.63
N GLN A 528 -1.33 -28.44 22.59
CA GLN A 528 -1.84 -28.53 21.22
C GLN A 528 -2.08 -30.01 20.86
N GLN A 529 -3.31 -30.36 20.48
CA GLN A 529 -3.62 -31.66 19.89
C GLN A 529 -3.35 -31.62 18.38
N ASN A 530 -2.45 -32.49 17.90
CA ASN A 530 -2.20 -32.64 16.46
C ASN A 530 -3.35 -33.39 15.78
N ASN A 531 -4.32 -32.66 15.22
CA ASN A 531 -5.16 -33.20 14.16
C ASN A 531 -4.38 -33.20 12.84
N HIS A 532 -3.78 -34.35 12.51
CA HIS A 532 -3.33 -34.65 11.15
C HIS A 532 -3.96 -35.95 10.67
N ASN A 533 -4.55 -35.88 9.48
CA ASN A 533 -5.42 -36.90 8.92
C ASN A 533 -4.62 -37.70 7.89
N SER A 534 -4.39 -38.98 8.13
CA SER A 534 -3.66 -39.87 7.21
C SER A 534 -4.27 -41.26 7.16
N ASN A 535 -5.06 -41.52 6.12
CA ASN A 535 -5.57 -42.86 5.81
C ASN A 535 -4.46 -43.78 5.29
N GLY A 536 -4.66 -45.09 5.48
CA GLY A 536 -4.11 -46.12 4.61
C GLY A 536 -2.84 -46.81 5.11
N LEU A 537 -3.01 -47.95 5.78
CA LEU A 537 -2.90 -49.25 5.10
C LEU A 537 -3.41 -50.38 6.01
N GLU A 538 -4.23 -51.26 5.45
CA GLU A 538 -4.81 -52.40 6.15
C GLU A 538 -3.84 -53.59 6.14
N THR A 539 -3.76 -54.33 7.25
CA THR A 539 -3.06 -55.61 7.31
C THR A 539 -4.08 -56.72 7.54
N GLU A 540 -4.45 -57.43 6.48
CA GLU A 540 -5.38 -58.57 6.58
C GLU A 540 -4.80 -59.70 7.45
N SER A 541 -5.63 -60.23 8.33
CA SER A 541 -5.34 -61.43 9.13
C SER A 541 -6.17 -62.61 8.62
N ILE A 542 -5.52 -63.63 8.06
CA ILE A 542 -6.18 -64.87 7.63
C ILE A 542 -5.69 -66.04 8.49
N SER A 543 -6.57 -66.60 9.32
CA SER A 543 -6.43 -67.97 9.85
C SER A 543 -7.74 -68.46 10.48
N SER A 544 -8.58 -69.10 9.66
CA SER A 544 -9.57 -70.13 10.06
C SER A 544 -10.33 -70.54 8.80
N GLY A 545 -10.11 -71.76 8.31
CA GLY A 545 -10.80 -72.30 7.16
C GLY A 545 -11.11 -73.78 7.35
N GLU A 546 -12.25 -74.23 6.85
CA GLU A 546 -12.67 -75.63 6.91
C GLU A 546 -13.52 -75.98 5.67
N ASN A 547 -13.08 -77.01 4.94
CA ASN A 547 -13.83 -77.76 3.90
C ASN A 547 -14.22 -76.96 2.62
N HIS A 548 -14.35 -77.55 1.42
CA HIS A 548 -14.36 -78.97 1.00
C HIS A 548 -13.39 -79.26 -0.18
N GLU A 549 -13.36 -80.53 -0.57
CA GLU A 549 -12.77 -81.19 -1.76
C GLU A 549 -12.88 -80.38 -3.09
N THR A 550 -12.03 -80.57 -4.10
CA THR A 550 -11.78 -81.84 -4.84
C THR A 550 -10.33 -82.06 -5.33
N LYS A 551 -10.08 -83.24 -5.93
CA LYS A 551 -8.82 -83.68 -6.53
C LYS A 551 -8.69 -83.20 -7.98
N GLN A 552 -7.48 -83.18 -8.55
CA GLN A 552 -6.97 -84.18 -9.53
C GLN A 552 -5.48 -83.88 -9.89
N ARG A 553 -4.91 -84.54 -10.91
CA ARG A 553 -3.52 -85.07 -10.90
C ARG A 553 -2.75 -85.08 -12.26
N LEU A 554 -1.60 -84.40 -12.25
CA LEU A 554 -0.33 -84.58 -13.00
C LEU A 554 -0.24 -84.31 -14.52
N GLY A 555 0.68 -83.37 -14.88
CA GLY A 555 1.33 -83.29 -16.19
C GLY A 555 2.71 -82.59 -16.16
N PHE A 556 3.80 -83.34 -16.39
CA PHE A 556 5.19 -82.84 -16.45
C PHE A 556 5.72 -82.97 -17.89
N VAL A 557 6.19 -81.88 -18.52
CA VAL A 557 6.88 -81.91 -19.83
C VAL A 557 7.93 -80.79 -19.90
N TRP A 558 9.21 -81.18 -19.90
CA TRP A 558 10.44 -80.41 -20.18
C TRP A 558 10.57 -79.00 -19.59
#